data_AF-A0A524FKR3-F1
#
_entry.id   AF-A0A524FKR3-F1
#
_cell.length_a   1.000
_cell.length_b   1.000
_cell.length_c   1.000
_cell.angle_alpha   90.00
_cell.angle_beta   90.00
_cell.angle_gamma   90.00
#
_symmetry.space_group_name_H-M   'P 1'
#
loop_
_entity.id
_entity.type
_entity.pdbx_description
1 polymer ?
#
loop_
_entity_poly.entity_id
_entity_poly.type
_entity_poly.pdbx_seq_one_letter_code
_entity_poly.pdbx_strand_id
1 'polypeptide(L)'
;MKEKEIEANFYYALGHKIRRRMIEIIGENGYSSFTILKKELKVSTGTIYHHLDTLSQLIEQKSDKKYYLTDLGQHAYSSLKENISNLSKGISSKEFNSPILKGLMFLTPKRLITINQTSRVIPIACSILILTIGIIFSYLNDYFPVFLLFGSYPEDTILQKPYSNVLGAILFVINFLVYYIIIEGIIRLIYKNKDNSTQFFSTFSFIFFPSSIYLILHYFIEFFNLLEFSIIGIIDNSIMILFQAWSLWMLTYSIIIYKQLKIENALILSLLLHYGGFSLVLIISI
;
A
#
# COMPACT_ATOMS: atom_id res chain seq x y z
N MET A 1 6.01 -35.16 25.13
CA MET A 1 6.29 -34.06 26.09
C MET A 1 7.25 -33.04 25.49
N LYS A 2 8.44 -33.45 25.01
CA LYS A 2 9.41 -32.58 24.31
C LYS A 2 8.86 -31.78 23.12
N GLU A 3 8.05 -32.41 22.27
CA GLU A 3 7.54 -31.76 21.05
C GLU A 3 6.59 -30.59 21.34
N LYS A 4 5.68 -30.76 22.30
CA LYS A 4 4.78 -29.68 22.77
C LYS A 4 5.54 -28.51 23.42
N GLU A 5 6.66 -28.79 24.06
CA GLU A 5 7.51 -27.78 24.71
C GLU A 5 8.31 -26.97 23.67
N ILE A 6 8.84 -27.65 22.64
CA ILE A 6 9.48 -27.00 21.49
C ILE A 6 8.48 -26.10 20.77
N GLU A 7 7.26 -26.58 20.54
CA GLU A 7 6.18 -25.80 19.92
C GLU A 7 5.81 -24.56 20.75
N ALA A 8 5.63 -24.71 22.07
CA ALA A 8 5.34 -23.59 22.96
C ALA A 8 6.47 -22.54 22.96
N ASN A 9 7.72 -22.99 23.00
CA ASN A 9 8.90 -22.10 22.95
C ASN A 9 9.02 -21.39 21.61
N PHE A 10 8.70 -22.06 20.50
CA PHE A 10 8.66 -21.48 19.17
C PHE A 10 7.64 -20.33 19.10
N TYR A 11 6.41 -20.55 19.54
CA TYR A 11 5.39 -19.49 19.56
C TYR A 11 5.71 -18.37 20.55
N TYR A 12 6.27 -18.71 21.71
CA TYR A 12 6.72 -17.72 22.69
C TYR A 12 7.80 -16.80 22.11
N ALA A 13 8.82 -17.36 21.46
CA ALA A 13 9.88 -16.61 20.79
C ALA A 13 9.30 -15.64 19.73
N LEU A 14 8.32 -16.09 18.93
CA LEU A 14 7.71 -15.26 17.89
C LEU A 14 6.68 -14.24 18.39
N GLY A 15 6.25 -14.31 19.65
CA GLY A 15 5.27 -13.41 20.25
C GLY A 15 5.70 -11.93 20.33
N HIS A 16 7.00 -11.63 20.22
CA HIS A 16 7.54 -10.28 20.45
C HIS A 16 8.05 -9.60 19.17
N LYS A 17 7.66 -8.33 18.94
CA LYS A 17 8.00 -7.57 17.71
C LYS A 17 9.51 -7.52 17.45
N ILE A 18 10.32 -7.25 18.48
CA ILE A 18 11.79 -7.16 18.34
C ILE A 18 12.40 -8.52 17.94
N ARG A 19 11.88 -9.62 18.49
CA ARG A 19 12.38 -10.97 18.20
C ARG A 19 12.08 -11.37 16.75
N ARG A 20 10.86 -11.09 16.27
CA ARG A 20 10.51 -11.24 14.86
C ARG A 20 11.42 -10.42 13.96
N ARG A 21 11.68 -9.16 14.32
CA ARG A 21 12.55 -8.29 13.54
C ARG A 21 14.01 -8.77 13.50
N MET A 22 14.53 -9.35 14.59
CA MET A 22 15.85 -10.00 14.58
C MET A 22 15.91 -11.15 13.58
N ILE A 23 14.92 -12.04 13.59
CA ILE A 23 14.81 -13.18 12.67
C ILE A 23 14.74 -12.69 11.22
N GLU A 24 13.94 -11.65 10.94
CA GLU A 24 13.85 -11.03 9.60
C GLU A 24 15.20 -10.48 9.13
N ILE A 25 15.89 -9.67 9.96
CA ILE A 25 17.18 -9.07 9.60
C ILE A 25 18.21 -10.14 9.27
N ILE A 26 18.27 -11.22 10.04
CA ILE A 26 19.20 -12.33 9.81
C ILE A 26 18.78 -13.12 8.56
N GLY A 27 17.49 -13.44 8.40
CA GLY A 27 16.98 -14.20 7.27
C GLY A 27 17.06 -13.48 5.93
N GLU A 28 16.96 -12.14 5.91
CA GLU A 28 17.12 -11.33 4.70
C GLU A 28 18.58 -11.27 4.23
N ASN A 29 19.54 -11.19 5.17
CA ASN A 29 20.96 -10.99 4.88
C ASN A 29 21.79 -12.29 4.94
N GLY A 30 21.16 -13.41 5.30
CA GLY A 30 21.81 -14.68 5.62
C GLY A 30 22.47 -14.71 7.01
N TYR A 31 22.94 -13.56 7.51
CA TYR A 31 23.50 -13.40 8.84
C TYR A 31 23.34 -11.96 9.36
N SER A 32 23.58 -11.73 10.65
CA SER A 32 23.74 -10.38 11.20
C SER A 32 24.82 -10.31 12.29
N SER A 33 25.40 -9.14 12.48
CA SER A 33 26.32 -8.89 13.61
C SER A 33 25.58 -8.18 14.74
N PHE A 34 26.11 -8.29 15.97
CA PHE A 34 25.55 -7.57 17.12
C PHE A 34 25.42 -6.06 16.86
N THR A 35 26.41 -5.46 16.21
CA THR A 35 26.44 -4.03 15.89
C THR A 35 25.31 -3.64 14.94
N ILE A 36 25.03 -4.49 13.92
CA ILE A 36 23.92 -4.27 12.99
C ILE A 36 22.59 -4.40 13.71
N LEU A 37 22.40 -5.47 14.49
CA LEU A 37 21.18 -5.66 15.29
C LEU A 37 20.94 -4.48 16.23
N LYS A 38 21.97 -3.99 16.91
CA LYS A 38 21.87 -2.81 17.79
C LYS A 38 21.48 -1.54 17.04
N LYS A 39 22.08 -1.31 15.88
CA LYS A 39 21.80 -0.14 15.03
C LYS A 39 20.36 -0.16 14.51
N GLU A 40 19.89 -1.30 14.03
CA GLU A 40 18.56 -1.45 13.42
C GLU A 40 17.44 -1.45 14.46
N LEU A 41 17.63 -2.14 15.59
CA LEU A 41 16.57 -2.34 16.59
C LEU A 41 16.46 -1.17 17.58
N LYS A 42 17.51 -0.36 17.73
CA LYS A 42 17.54 0.84 18.60
C LYS A 42 17.13 0.56 20.05
N VAL A 43 17.55 -0.58 20.59
CA VAL A 43 17.32 -0.95 21.99
C VAL A 43 18.62 -1.09 22.76
N SER A 44 18.53 -1.14 24.09
CA SER A 44 19.70 -1.26 24.96
C SER A 44 20.45 -2.57 24.71
N THR A 45 21.76 -2.56 24.98
CA THR A 45 22.63 -3.74 24.87
C THR A 45 22.07 -4.94 25.64
N GLY A 46 21.62 -4.73 26.88
CA GLY A 46 21.02 -5.78 27.70
C GLY A 46 19.73 -6.37 27.11
N THR A 47 18.88 -5.51 26.53
CA THR A 47 17.65 -5.95 25.84
C THR A 47 17.96 -6.85 24.64
N ILE A 48 19.02 -6.54 23.88
CA ILE A 48 19.43 -7.37 22.74
C ILE A 48 19.86 -8.74 23.21
N TYR A 49 20.73 -8.81 24.23
CA TYR A 49 21.19 -10.09 24.76
C TYR A 49 20.04 -10.92 25.32
N HIS A 50 19.09 -10.30 26.04
CA HIS A 50 17.89 -10.99 26.52
C HIS A 50 17.06 -11.58 25.37
N HIS A 51 16.89 -10.85 24.26
CA HIS A 51 16.17 -11.37 23.10
C HIS A 51 16.94 -12.46 22.36
N LEU A 52 18.25 -12.34 22.21
CA LEU A 52 19.10 -13.37 21.61
C LEU A 52 19.07 -14.66 22.43
N ASP A 53 19.11 -14.56 23.75
CA ASP A 53 19.00 -15.69 24.66
C ASP A 53 17.64 -16.40 24.51
N THR A 54 16.55 -15.63 24.45
CA THR A 54 15.21 -16.18 24.16
C THR A 54 15.12 -16.83 22.76
N LEU A 55 15.96 -16.38 21.83
CA LEU A 55 15.99 -16.86 20.44
C LEU A 55 17.02 -17.96 20.21
N SER A 56 17.69 -18.45 21.24
CA SER A 56 18.80 -19.42 21.14
C SER A 56 18.49 -20.69 20.36
N GLN A 57 17.21 -21.10 20.25
CA GLN A 57 16.80 -22.24 19.42
C GLN A 57 16.60 -21.90 17.94
N LEU A 58 16.38 -20.62 17.62
CA LEU A 58 16.12 -20.10 16.28
C LEU A 58 17.35 -19.42 15.67
N ILE A 59 18.26 -18.94 16.52
CA ILE A 59 19.45 -18.21 16.14
C ILE A 59 20.65 -18.84 16.82
N GLU A 60 21.69 -19.11 16.04
CA GLU A 60 22.99 -19.55 16.53
C GLU A 60 24.06 -18.49 16.26
N GLN A 61 25.01 -18.35 17.18
CA GLN A 61 26.21 -17.55 16.94
C GLN A 61 27.35 -18.47 16.49
N LYS A 62 27.93 -18.17 15.32
CA LYS A 62 29.07 -18.94 14.79
C LYS A 62 30.40 -18.35 15.25
N SER A 63 31.50 -19.03 14.90
CA SER A 63 32.88 -18.67 15.25
C SER A 63 33.30 -17.26 14.78
N ASP A 64 32.66 -16.75 13.74
CA ASP A 64 32.85 -15.39 13.22
C ASP A 64 32.13 -14.31 14.06
N LYS A 65 31.52 -14.69 15.19
CA LYS A 65 30.72 -13.84 16.08
C LYS A 65 29.47 -13.26 15.43
N LYS A 66 29.06 -13.77 14.26
CA LYS A 66 27.83 -13.41 13.59
C LYS A 66 26.73 -14.41 13.94
N TYR A 67 25.50 -13.92 13.86
CA TYR A 67 24.29 -14.67 14.14
C TYR A 67 23.69 -15.17 12.84
N TYR A 68 23.33 -16.45 12.84
CA TYR A 68 22.73 -17.17 11.72
C TYR A 68 21.41 -17.80 12.18
N LEU A 69 20.48 -18.00 11.25
CA LEU A 69 19.29 -18.79 11.55
C LEU A 69 19.68 -20.28 11.60
N THR A 70 19.12 -20.98 12.58
CA THR A 70 19.10 -22.45 12.60
C THR A 70 18.05 -22.95 11.59
N ASP A 71 17.93 -24.26 11.38
CA ASP A 71 16.86 -24.82 10.54
C ASP A 71 15.46 -24.44 11.07
N LEU A 72 15.27 -24.51 12.40
CA LEU A 72 14.06 -24.04 13.06
C LEU A 72 13.85 -22.53 12.88
N GLY A 73 14.95 -21.76 12.93
CA GLY A 73 14.97 -20.32 12.62
C GLY A 73 14.58 -20.01 11.18
N GLN A 74 14.99 -20.84 10.22
CA GLN A 74 14.64 -20.69 8.82
C GLN A 74 13.15 -21.00 8.58
N HIS A 75 12.60 -22.00 9.29
CA HIS A 75 11.17 -22.26 9.33
C HIS A 75 10.40 -21.11 9.97
N ALA A 76 10.91 -20.53 11.06
CA ALA A 76 10.32 -19.35 11.70
C ALA A 76 10.33 -18.14 10.75
N TYR A 77 11.44 -17.85 10.09
CA TYR A 77 11.57 -16.78 9.11
C TYR A 77 10.59 -16.97 7.93
N SER A 78 10.52 -18.19 7.40
CA SER A 78 9.59 -18.53 6.32
C SER A 78 8.13 -18.36 6.78
N SER A 79 7.80 -18.83 7.98
CA SER A 79 6.48 -18.64 8.60
C SER A 79 6.15 -17.16 8.83
N LEU A 80 7.10 -16.32 9.24
CA LEU A 80 6.89 -14.87 9.37
C LEU A 80 6.63 -14.20 8.02
N LYS A 81 7.37 -14.61 6.98
CA LYS A 81 7.24 -14.10 5.62
C LYS A 81 5.92 -14.53 4.98
N GLU A 82 5.53 -15.80 5.14
CA GLU A 82 4.22 -16.32 4.75
C GLU A 82 3.10 -15.72 5.59
N ASN A 83 3.34 -15.44 6.88
CA ASN A 83 2.38 -14.78 7.74
C ASN A 83 2.15 -13.32 7.39
N ILE A 84 2.86 -12.66 6.47
CA ILE A 84 2.38 -11.38 5.90
C ILE A 84 1.17 -11.65 4.99
N SER A 85 1.22 -12.74 4.22
CA SER A 85 0.09 -13.20 3.40
C SER A 85 -1.06 -13.73 4.27
N ASN A 86 -0.77 -14.38 5.41
CA ASN A 86 -1.81 -14.78 6.38
C ASN A 86 -2.21 -13.66 7.37
N LEU A 87 -1.39 -12.62 7.60
CA LEU A 87 -1.76 -11.40 8.35
C LEU A 87 -2.83 -10.66 7.54
N SER A 88 -2.68 -10.62 6.21
CA SER A 88 -3.73 -10.12 5.32
C SER A 88 -5.05 -10.92 5.42
N LYS A 89 -5.03 -12.12 6.01
CA LYS A 89 -6.24 -12.89 6.37
C LYS A 89 -6.63 -12.69 7.84
N GLY A 90 -5.66 -12.61 8.76
CA GLY A 90 -5.86 -12.48 10.21
C GLY A 90 -6.28 -11.07 10.67
N ILE A 91 -5.54 -10.04 10.26
CA ILE A 91 -5.91 -8.62 10.45
C ILE A 91 -7.26 -8.37 9.78
N SER A 92 -7.42 -8.94 8.59
CA SER A 92 -8.60 -8.72 7.78
C SER A 92 -9.87 -9.41 8.33
N SER A 93 -9.74 -10.58 8.95
CA SER A 93 -10.88 -11.23 9.63
C SER A 93 -11.27 -10.57 10.96
N LYS A 94 -10.31 -10.00 11.72
CA LYS A 94 -10.57 -9.44 13.05
C LYS A 94 -11.02 -7.98 13.01
N GLU A 95 -10.44 -7.16 12.12
CA GLU A 95 -10.76 -5.72 11.99
C GLU A 95 -11.98 -5.47 11.08
N PHE A 96 -12.34 -6.39 10.18
CA PHE A 96 -13.41 -6.19 9.19
C PHE A 96 -14.67 -7.00 9.52
N ASN A 97 -15.05 -7.04 10.79
CA ASN A 97 -16.25 -7.76 11.23
C ASN A 97 -17.57 -7.05 10.89
N SER A 98 -17.52 -5.79 10.41
CA SER A 98 -18.70 -5.06 9.96
C SER A 98 -19.22 -5.57 8.59
N PRO A 99 -20.55 -5.63 8.39
CA PRO A 99 -21.14 -6.08 7.13
C PRO A 99 -20.74 -5.20 5.93
N ILE A 100 -20.58 -3.89 6.13
CA ILE A 100 -20.15 -2.94 5.08
C ILE A 100 -18.70 -3.23 4.67
N LEU A 101 -17.83 -3.44 5.65
CA LEU A 101 -16.41 -3.76 5.42
C LEU A 101 -16.22 -5.11 4.74
N LYS A 102 -17.06 -6.10 5.04
CA LYS A 102 -17.10 -7.40 4.34
C LYS A 102 -17.52 -7.25 2.88
N GLY A 103 -18.49 -6.38 2.58
CA GLY A 103 -18.89 -6.05 1.22
C GLY A 103 -17.75 -5.40 0.43
N LEU A 104 -17.09 -4.39 1.01
CA LEU A 104 -15.95 -3.72 0.37
C LEU A 104 -14.75 -4.68 0.14
N MET A 105 -14.55 -5.66 1.01
CA MET A 105 -13.54 -6.71 0.83
C MET A 105 -13.76 -7.61 -0.38
N PHE A 106 -15.01 -7.81 -0.80
CA PHE A 106 -15.33 -8.58 -2.01
C PHE A 106 -14.85 -7.84 -3.27
N LEU A 107 -14.93 -6.50 -3.25
CA LEU A 107 -14.47 -5.63 -4.33
C LEU A 107 -12.95 -5.44 -4.36
N THR A 108 -12.25 -5.79 -3.28
CA THR A 108 -10.80 -5.71 -3.24
C THR A 108 -10.18 -6.87 -4.00
N PRO A 109 -9.37 -6.63 -5.06
CA PRO A 109 -8.59 -7.68 -5.68
C PRO A 109 -7.43 -8.05 -4.74
N LYS A 110 -7.72 -8.84 -3.70
CA LYS A 110 -6.77 -9.21 -2.64
C LYS A 110 -5.49 -9.77 -3.24
N ARG A 111 -5.62 -10.59 -4.29
CA ARG A 111 -4.49 -11.18 -5.02
C ARG A 111 -3.53 -10.14 -5.58
N LEU A 112 -4.00 -8.97 -6.04
CA LEU A 112 -3.15 -7.90 -6.57
C LEU A 112 -2.42 -7.19 -5.42
N ILE A 113 -3.12 -6.85 -4.34
CA ILE A 113 -2.52 -6.11 -3.22
C ILE A 113 -1.65 -7.01 -2.32
N THR A 114 -1.83 -8.33 -2.35
CA THR A 114 -1.02 -9.28 -1.58
C THR A 114 -0.08 -10.09 -2.46
N ILE A 115 0.23 -9.63 -3.70
CA ILE A 115 1.13 -10.38 -4.59
C ILE A 115 2.42 -10.69 -3.83
N ASN A 116 2.69 -11.99 -3.75
CA ASN A 116 3.76 -12.58 -2.95
C ASN A 116 5.10 -11.90 -3.24
N GLN A 117 5.83 -11.63 -2.16
CA GLN A 117 7.19 -11.08 -2.14
C GLN A 117 8.24 -11.97 -2.84
N THR A 118 7.84 -13.08 -3.48
CA THR A 118 8.74 -14.00 -4.20
C THR A 118 9.14 -13.49 -5.57
N SER A 119 8.33 -12.63 -6.22
CA SER A 119 8.68 -12.01 -7.50
C SER A 119 8.24 -10.54 -7.57
N ARG A 120 9.19 -9.62 -7.36
CA ARG A 120 8.96 -8.16 -7.46
C ARG A 120 8.53 -7.71 -8.86
N VAL A 121 8.71 -8.55 -9.87
CA VAL A 121 8.45 -8.23 -11.29
C VAL A 121 6.97 -8.00 -11.56
N ILE A 122 6.07 -8.86 -11.04
CA ILE A 122 4.64 -8.77 -11.37
C ILE A 122 4.01 -7.48 -10.82
N PRO A 123 4.19 -7.10 -9.53
CA PRO A 123 3.64 -5.84 -9.03
C PRO A 123 4.15 -4.62 -9.78
N ILE A 124 5.44 -4.61 -10.14
CA ILE A 124 6.05 -3.53 -10.91
C ILE A 124 5.44 -3.45 -12.32
N ALA A 125 5.28 -4.59 -13.00
CA ALA A 125 4.68 -4.62 -14.34
C ALA A 125 3.22 -4.12 -14.32
N CYS A 126 2.42 -4.56 -13.36
CA CYS A 126 1.05 -4.06 -13.19
C CYS A 126 1.02 -2.58 -12.82
N SER A 127 1.97 -2.11 -12.01
CA SER A 127 2.08 -0.70 -11.61
C SER A 127 2.38 0.19 -12.82
N ILE A 128 3.34 -0.22 -13.64
CA ILE A 128 3.64 0.44 -14.92
C ILE A 128 2.40 0.47 -15.80
N LEU A 129 1.70 -0.65 -15.96
CA LEU A 129 0.49 -0.74 -16.79
C LEU A 129 -0.63 0.20 -16.29
N ILE A 130 -0.88 0.28 -14.99
CA ILE A 130 -1.91 1.17 -14.45
C ILE A 130 -1.52 2.64 -14.65
N LEU A 131 -0.24 2.98 -14.45
CA LEU A 131 0.25 4.33 -14.71
C LEU A 131 0.17 4.70 -16.19
N THR A 132 0.53 3.80 -17.11
CA THR A 132 0.44 4.08 -18.55
C THR A 132 -1.01 4.28 -18.98
N ILE A 133 -1.94 3.46 -18.50
CA ILE A 133 -3.38 3.65 -18.74
C ILE A 133 -3.82 5.01 -18.17
N GLY A 134 -3.46 5.32 -16.94
CA GLY A 134 -3.79 6.60 -16.31
C GLY A 134 -3.29 7.81 -17.10
N ILE A 135 -2.05 7.77 -17.59
CA ILE A 135 -1.45 8.82 -18.43
C ILE A 135 -2.22 8.97 -19.75
N ILE A 136 -2.45 7.85 -20.46
CA ILE A 136 -3.12 7.86 -21.77
C ILE A 136 -4.53 8.43 -21.64
N PHE A 137 -5.32 7.95 -20.68
CA PHE A 137 -6.70 8.39 -20.57
C PHE A 137 -6.85 9.75 -19.86
N SER A 138 -5.88 10.21 -19.09
CA SER A 138 -5.87 11.61 -18.64
C SER A 138 -5.62 12.56 -19.81
N TYR A 139 -4.74 12.16 -20.75
CA TYR A 139 -4.52 12.91 -21.99
C TYR A 139 -5.77 12.93 -22.91
N LEU A 140 -6.44 11.78 -23.06
CA LEU A 140 -7.59 11.67 -23.96
C LEU A 140 -8.83 12.41 -23.47
N ASN A 141 -9.07 12.43 -22.15
CA ASN A 141 -10.26 13.05 -21.55
C ASN A 141 -10.04 14.50 -21.07
N ASP A 142 -8.85 15.09 -21.28
CA ASP A 142 -8.45 16.41 -20.74
C ASP A 142 -8.70 16.58 -19.23
N TYR A 143 -8.42 15.51 -18.47
CA TYR A 143 -8.59 15.51 -17.02
C TYR A 143 -7.26 15.69 -16.30
N PHE A 144 -7.27 16.53 -15.26
CA PHE A 144 -6.15 16.65 -14.34
C PHE A 144 -6.48 15.98 -13.00
N PRO A 145 -5.56 15.16 -12.45
CA PRO A 145 -5.79 14.51 -11.17
C PRO A 145 -5.31 15.37 -9.99
N VAL A 146 -6.09 15.38 -8.92
CA VAL A 146 -5.72 15.89 -7.59
C VAL A 146 -5.95 14.77 -6.58
N PHE A 147 -4.86 14.13 -6.16
CA PHE A 147 -4.86 12.87 -5.40
C PHE A 147 -5.69 11.79 -6.11
N LEU A 148 -6.86 11.44 -5.57
CA LEU A 148 -7.77 10.44 -6.14
C LEU A 148 -8.90 11.05 -6.98
N LEU A 149 -9.01 12.38 -6.99
CA LEU A 149 -10.04 13.13 -7.69
C LEU A 149 -9.54 13.53 -9.08
N PHE A 150 -10.49 13.74 -9.99
CA PHE A 150 -10.22 14.21 -11.35
C PHE A 150 -11.08 15.45 -11.60
N GLY A 151 -10.47 16.50 -12.14
CA GLY A 151 -11.14 17.71 -12.60
C GLY A 151 -10.94 17.92 -14.10
N SER A 152 -11.84 18.66 -14.72
CA SER A 152 -11.75 19.10 -16.12
C SER A 152 -11.28 20.55 -16.19
N TYR A 153 -10.55 20.90 -17.24
CA TYR A 153 -10.19 22.30 -17.50
C TYR A 153 -11.42 23.10 -17.99
N PRO A 154 -11.54 24.40 -17.63
CA PRO A 154 -12.58 25.27 -18.20
C PRO A 154 -12.40 25.41 -19.72
N GLU A 155 -13.50 25.39 -20.48
CA GLU A 155 -13.50 25.29 -21.96
C GLU A 155 -13.01 26.54 -22.73
N ASP A 156 -12.51 27.56 -22.04
CA ASP A 156 -12.18 28.86 -22.64
C ASP A 156 -10.80 28.86 -23.31
N THR A 157 -10.67 28.13 -24.43
CA THR A 157 -9.98 28.49 -25.69
C THR A 157 -9.46 27.24 -26.42
N ILE A 158 -9.91 27.05 -27.66
CA ILE A 158 -9.56 25.92 -28.55
C ILE A 158 -8.04 25.81 -28.83
N LEU A 159 -7.31 26.93 -28.71
CA LEU A 159 -5.84 26.96 -28.84
C LEU A 159 -5.09 26.45 -27.60
N GLN A 160 -5.76 26.31 -26.45
CA GLN A 160 -5.19 25.76 -25.22
C GLN A 160 -5.39 24.24 -25.08
N LYS A 161 -6.36 23.65 -25.79
CA LYS A 161 -6.67 22.21 -25.75
C LYS A 161 -5.48 21.25 -25.94
N PRO A 162 -4.57 21.42 -26.93
CA PRO A 162 -3.44 20.50 -27.06
C PRO A 162 -2.44 20.63 -25.89
N TYR A 163 -2.34 21.80 -25.26
CA TYR A 163 -1.46 22.04 -24.13
C TYR A 163 -2.07 21.51 -22.82
N SER A 164 -3.40 21.61 -22.63
CA SER A 164 -4.10 21.07 -21.46
C SER A 164 -4.03 19.54 -21.42
N ASN A 165 -4.23 18.85 -22.56
CA ASN A 165 -4.14 17.39 -22.62
C ASN A 165 -2.75 16.86 -22.22
N VAL A 166 -1.68 17.47 -22.75
CA VAL A 166 -0.29 17.10 -22.41
C VAL A 166 0.00 17.43 -20.95
N LEU A 167 -0.49 18.55 -20.46
CA LEU A 167 -0.35 18.95 -19.06
C LEU A 167 -1.05 17.95 -18.13
N GLY A 168 -2.26 17.49 -18.45
CA GLY A 168 -2.99 16.47 -17.67
C GLY A 168 -2.20 15.16 -17.54
N ALA A 169 -1.60 14.68 -18.63
CA ALA A 169 -0.72 13.51 -18.61
C ALA A 169 0.52 13.68 -17.71
N ILE A 170 1.19 14.84 -17.80
CA ILE A 170 2.35 15.16 -16.96
C ILE A 170 1.93 15.27 -15.49
N LEU A 171 0.82 15.96 -15.21
CA LEU A 171 0.26 16.12 -13.88
C LEU A 171 -0.17 14.79 -13.27
N PHE A 172 -0.56 13.79 -14.07
CA PHE A 172 -0.85 12.45 -13.56
C PHE A 172 0.37 11.79 -12.90
N VAL A 173 1.53 11.85 -13.56
CA VAL A 173 2.78 11.31 -13.01
C VAL A 173 3.23 12.09 -11.78
N ILE A 174 3.14 13.41 -11.83
CA ILE A 174 3.48 14.28 -10.69
C ILE A 174 2.56 13.99 -9.50
N ASN A 175 1.24 13.91 -9.74
CA ASN A 175 0.25 13.60 -8.72
C ASN A 175 0.53 12.24 -8.06
N PHE A 176 0.82 11.20 -8.83
CA PHE A 176 1.21 9.90 -8.30
C PHE A 176 2.39 10.01 -7.31
N LEU A 177 3.47 10.70 -7.70
CA LEU A 177 4.67 10.84 -6.88
C LEU A 177 4.41 11.70 -5.63
N VAL A 178 3.78 12.86 -5.81
CA VAL A 178 3.44 13.77 -4.71
C VAL A 178 2.52 13.09 -3.72
N TYR A 179 1.51 12.37 -4.19
CA TYR A 179 0.55 11.70 -3.34
C TYR A 179 1.20 10.60 -2.50
N TYR A 180 2.08 9.80 -3.10
CA TYR A 180 2.88 8.83 -2.35
C TYR A 180 3.74 9.51 -1.28
N ILE A 181 4.46 10.58 -1.63
CA ILE A 181 5.36 11.30 -0.70
C ILE A 181 4.56 11.87 0.48
N ILE A 182 3.39 12.46 0.24
CA ILE A 182 2.52 13.00 1.28
C ILE A 182 2.06 11.89 2.22
N ILE A 183 1.52 10.78 1.69
CA ILE A 183 1.05 9.65 2.51
C ILE A 183 2.20 9.04 3.32
N GLU A 184 3.31 8.72 2.66
CA GLU A 184 4.48 8.14 3.30
C GLU A 184 5.06 9.10 4.36
N GLY A 185 5.07 10.41 4.07
CA GLY A 185 5.48 11.46 5.00
C GLY A 185 4.59 11.50 6.25
N ILE A 186 3.27 11.54 6.09
CA ILE A 186 2.32 11.54 7.20
C ILE A 186 2.47 10.26 8.04
N ILE A 187 2.62 9.09 7.40
CA ILE A 187 2.81 7.81 8.09
C ILE A 187 4.09 7.80 8.92
N ARG A 188 5.18 8.36 8.39
CA ARG A 188 6.46 8.47 9.11
C ARG A 188 6.42 9.49 10.24
N LEU A 189 5.74 10.62 10.05
CA LEU A 189 5.71 11.71 11.01
C LEU A 189 4.73 11.44 12.16
N ILE A 190 3.48 11.08 11.84
CA ILE A 190 2.42 10.90 12.82
C ILE A 190 2.50 9.50 13.46
N TYR A 191 2.62 8.46 12.64
CA TYR A 191 2.54 7.08 13.11
C TYR A 191 3.92 6.46 13.39
N LYS A 192 5.02 7.19 13.12
CA LYS A 192 6.42 6.76 13.32
C LYS A 192 6.74 5.40 12.69
N ASN A 193 6.02 5.03 11.64
CA ASN A 193 6.17 3.76 10.96
C ASN A 193 6.94 3.91 9.64
N LYS A 194 8.02 3.14 9.48
CA LYS A 194 8.88 3.12 8.27
C LYS A 194 8.88 1.77 7.57
N ASP A 195 8.05 0.84 8.03
CA ASP A 195 8.06 -0.55 7.57
C ASP A 195 7.51 -0.63 6.12
N ASN A 196 8.05 -1.57 5.35
CA ASN A 196 7.61 -1.96 4.00
C ASN A 196 7.41 -0.82 2.98
N SER A 197 8.11 0.32 3.10
CA SER A 197 7.92 1.47 2.20
C SER A 197 8.20 1.15 0.73
N THR A 198 9.21 0.32 0.45
CA THR A 198 9.55 -0.07 -0.93
C THR A 198 8.43 -0.89 -1.57
N GLN A 199 7.82 -1.79 -0.79
CA GLN A 199 6.71 -2.62 -1.24
C GLN A 199 5.45 -1.78 -1.41
N PHE A 200 5.17 -0.90 -0.44
CA PHE A 200 4.06 0.05 -0.50
C PHE A 200 4.14 0.94 -1.74
N PHE A 201 5.32 1.48 -2.07
CA PHE A 201 5.55 2.25 -3.30
C PHE A 201 5.30 1.41 -4.56
N SER A 202 5.84 0.20 -4.60
CA SER A 202 5.74 -0.67 -5.78
C SER A 202 4.29 -1.00 -6.14
N THR A 203 3.39 -1.06 -5.15
CA THR A 203 1.96 -1.32 -5.34
C THR A 203 1.10 -0.06 -5.23
N PHE A 204 1.68 1.12 -5.01
CA PHE A 204 0.92 2.35 -4.77
C PHE A 204 0.02 2.70 -5.95
N SER A 205 0.46 2.42 -7.18
CA SER A 205 -0.33 2.62 -8.39
C SER A 205 -1.65 1.84 -8.39
N PHE A 206 -1.76 0.75 -7.62
CA PHE A 206 -2.98 -0.07 -7.59
C PHE A 206 -4.16 0.68 -6.96
N ILE A 207 -3.87 1.72 -6.19
CA ILE A 207 -4.88 2.62 -5.64
C ILE A 207 -5.61 3.36 -6.78
N PHE A 208 -4.91 3.64 -7.88
CA PHE A 208 -5.48 4.32 -9.04
C PHE A 208 -6.24 3.38 -9.99
N PHE A 209 -6.19 2.05 -9.76
CA PHE A 209 -6.82 1.09 -10.66
C PHE A 209 -8.33 1.35 -10.89
N PRO A 210 -9.17 1.57 -9.86
CA PRO A 210 -10.57 1.92 -10.07
C PRO A 210 -10.72 3.21 -10.88
N SER A 211 -9.97 4.25 -10.52
CA SER A 211 -10.00 5.52 -11.25
C SER A 211 -9.58 5.37 -12.72
N SER A 212 -8.58 4.54 -13.02
CA SER A 212 -8.18 4.24 -14.41
C SER A 212 -9.29 3.54 -15.20
N ILE A 213 -10.07 2.65 -14.58
CA ILE A 213 -11.25 2.05 -15.22
C ILE A 213 -12.28 3.13 -15.54
N TYR A 214 -12.55 4.05 -14.60
CA TYR A 214 -13.45 5.16 -14.86
C TYR A 214 -12.99 6.02 -16.04
N LEU A 215 -11.71 6.38 -16.14
CA LEU A 215 -11.20 7.17 -17.25
C LEU A 215 -11.39 6.47 -18.62
N ILE A 216 -11.29 5.14 -18.66
CA ILE A 216 -11.60 4.36 -19.87
C ILE A 216 -13.10 4.44 -20.18
N LEU A 217 -13.96 4.25 -19.18
CA LEU A 217 -15.41 4.31 -19.36
C LEU A 217 -15.87 5.68 -19.83
N HIS A 218 -15.40 6.76 -19.19
CA HIS A 218 -15.71 8.14 -19.55
C HIS A 218 -15.32 8.42 -21.00
N TYR A 219 -14.11 8.04 -21.41
CA TYR A 219 -13.65 8.19 -22.79
C TYR A 219 -14.59 7.53 -23.80
N PHE A 220 -15.08 6.32 -23.52
CA PHE A 220 -16.03 5.67 -24.41
C PHE A 220 -17.38 6.40 -24.44
N ILE A 221 -17.88 6.88 -23.29
CA ILE A 221 -19.14 7.64 -23.22
C ILE A 221 -19.02 8.94 -24.05
N GLU A 222 -17.91 9.65 -23.94
CA GLU A 222 -17.61 10.85 -24.72
C GLU A 222 -17.42 10.52 -26.21
N PHE A 223 -16.68 9.46 -26.55
CA PHE A 223 -16.44 9.02 -27.94
C PHE A 223 -17.74 8.72 -28.71
N PHE A 224 -18.76 8.19 -28.02
CA PHE A 224 -20.08 7.93 -28.60
C PHE A 224 -21.04 9.15 -28.52
N ASN A 225 -20.56 10.32 -28.07
CA ASN A 225 -21.35 11.53 -27.83
C ASN A 225 -22.57 11.31 -26.92
N LEU A 226 -22.48 10.37 -25.98
CA LEU A 226 -23.59 10.05 -25.08
C LEU A 226 -23.78 11.11 -23.99
N LEU A 227 -22.76 11.95 -23.74
CA LEU A 227 -22.83 13.04 -22.76
C LEU A 227 -23.80 14.16 -23.15
N GLU A 228 -24.24 14.23 -24.40
CA GLU A 228 -25.29 15.18 -24.84
C GLU A 228 -26.63 14.95 -24.10
N PHE A 229 -26.88 13.70 -23.66
CA PHE A 229 -28.04 13.38 -22.85
C PHE A 229 -27.76 13.72 -21.38
N SER A 230 -28.50 14.69 -20.84
CA SER A 230 -28.35 15.16 -19.44
C SER A 230 -28.38 14.04 -18.40
N ILE A 231 -29.23 13.03 -18.60
CA ILE A 231 -29.33 11.85 -17.73
C ILE A 231 -28.02 11.06 -17.70
N ILE A 232 -27.36 10.91 -18.86
CA ILE A 232 -26.09 10.18 -18.97
C ILE A 232 -24.97 10.96 -18.28
N GLY A 233 -24.94 12.30 -18.40
CA GLY A 233 -23.98 13.12 -17.66
C GLY A 233 -24.12 13.00 -16.12
N ILE A 234 -25.35 12.91 -15.61
CA ILE A 234 -25.58 12.66 -14.17
C ILE A 234 -25.09 11.26 -13.75
N ILE A 235 -25.34 10.26 -14.59
CA ILE A 235 -24.89 8.88 -14.36
C ILE A 235 -23.37 8.80 -14.39
N ASP A 236 -22.70 9.43 -15.35
CA ASP A 236 -21.25 9.46 -15.50
C ASP A 236 -20.56 10.07 -14.26
N ASN A 237 -21.05 11.22 -13.80
CA ASN A 237 -20.59 11.84 -12.55
C ASN A 237 -20.81 10.94 -11.33
N SER A 238 -21.95 10.24 -11.27
CA SER A 238 -22.25 9.30 -10.19
C SER A 238 -21.29 8.11 -10.21
N ILE A 239 -20.98 7.60 -11.40
CA ILE A 239 -20.00 6.53 -11.61
C ILE A 239 -18.61 7.01 -11.18
N MET A 240 -18.20 8.23 -11.55
CA MET A 240 -16.93 8.81 -11.11
C MET A 240 -16.77 8.74 -9.59
N ILE A 241 -17.77 9.22 -8.85
CA ILE A 241 -17.76 9.23 -7.37
C ILE A 241 -17.65 7.81 -6.82
N LEU A 242 -18.36 6.84 -7.40
CA LEU A 242 -18.28 5.43 -6.98
C LEU A 242 -16.86 4.86 -7.17
N PHE A 243 -16.23 5.14 -8.31
CA PHE A 243 -14.85 4.68 -8.57
C PHE A 243 -13.83 5.41 -7.69
N GLN A 244 -14.03 6.69 -7.36
CA GLN A 244 -13.20 7.42 -6.40
C GLN A 244 -13.32 6.84 -4.99
N ALA A 245 -14.53 6.51 -4.54
CA ALA A 245 -14.76 5.83 -3.27
C ALA A 245 -14.09 4.44 -3.24
N TRP A 246 -14.09 3.73 -4.37
CA TRP A 246 -13.37 2.45 -4.50
C TRP A 246 -11.85 2.64 -4.44
N SER A 247 -11.29 3.65 -5.12
CA SER A 247 -9.87 4.01 -5.01
C SER A 247 -9.48 4.37 -3.57
N LEU A 248 -10.36 5.10 -2.86
CA LEU A 248 -10.15 5.45 -1.46
C LEU A 248 -10.05 4.19 -0.58
N TRP A 249 -10.96 3.25 -0.78
CA TRP A 249 -10.92 1.95 -0.10
C TRP A 249 -9.64 1.18 -0.40
N MET A 250 -9.19 1.17 -1.66
CA MET A 250 -7.93 0.54 -2.06
C MET A 250 -6.72 1.15 -1.34
N LEU A 251 -6.72 2.47 -1.14
CA LEU A 251 -5.72 3.16 -0.32
C LEU A 251 -5.78 2.70 1.14
N THR A 252 -6.96 2.76 1.77
CA THR A 252 -7.16 2.34 3.17
C THR A 252 -6.62 0.92 3.37
N TYR A 253 -7.02 -0.01 2.50
CA TYR A 253 -6.59 -1.40 2.57
C TYR A 253 -5.08 -1.56 2.37
N SER A 254 -4.49 -0.84 1.41
CA SER A 254 -3.04 -0.87 1.17
C SER A 254 -2.24 -0.37 2.38
N ILE A 255 -2.72 0.67 3.06
CA ILE A 255 -2.11 1.17 4.29
C ILE A 255 -2.18 0.09 5.39
N ILE A 256 -3.33 -0.56 5.58
CA ILE A 256 -3.49 -1.62 6.59
C ILE A 256 -2.52 -2.77 6.35
N ILE A 257 -2.42 -3.23 5.10
CA ILE A 257 -1.56 -4.38 4.77
C ILE A 257 -0.07 -4.05 4.88
N TYR A 258 0.38 -2.98 4.21
CA TYR A 258 1.82 -2.70 4.12
C TYR A 258 2.36 -1.98 5.35
N LYS A 259 1.57 -1.04 5.89
CA LYS A 259 1.97 -0.21 7.03
C LYS A 259 1.44 -0.73 8.36
N GLN A 260 0.65 -1.81 8.36
CA GLN A 260 0.17 -2.47 9.59
C GLN A 260 -0.51 -1.48 10.56
N LEU A 261 -1.12 -0.43 10.02
CA LEU A 261 -1.93 0.50 10.81
C LEU A 261 -3.30 -0.13 11.02
N LYS A 262 -3.89 0.13 12.19
CA LYS A 262 -5.28 -0.26 12.46
C LYS A 262 -6.22 0.36 11.44
N ILE A 263 -7.30 -0.33 11.12
CA ILE A 263 -8.32 0.14 10.16
C ILE A 263 -8.79 1.57 10.44
N GLU A 264 -9.00 1.96 11.69
CA GLU A 264 -9.51 3.29 12.03
C GLU A 264 -8.51 4.37 11.61
N ASN A 265 -7.22 4.17 11.90
CA ASN A 265 -6.15 5.11 11.56
C ASN A 265 -5.91 5.19 10.06
N ALA A 266 -5.96 4.06 9.36
CA ALA A 266 -5.82 4.01 7.90
C ALA A 266 -7.00 4.72 7.23
N LEU A 267 -8.22 4.51 7.73
CA LEU A 267 -9.44 5.11 7.22
C LEU A 267 -9.44 6.62 7.46
N ILE A 268 -9.12 7.08 8.68
CA ILE A 268 -8.97 8.50 9.01
C ILE A 268 -7.96 9.17 8.09
N LEU A 269 -6.78 8.56 7.91
CA LEU A 269 -5.75 9.12 7.03
C LEU A 269 -6.23 9.22 5.58
N SER A 270 -6.86 8.17 5.05
CA SER A 270 -7.38 8.17 3.68
C SER A 270 -8.48 9.22 3.48
N LEU A 271 -9.44 9.34 4.41
CA LEU A 271 -10.52 10.31 4.34
C LEU A 271 -10.02 11.75 4.44
N LEU A 272 -9.07 12.02 5.35
CA LEU A 272 -8.51 13.37 5.52
C LEU A 272 -7.84 13.83 4.23
N LEU A 273 -7.06 12.96 3.59
CA LEU A 273 -6.43 13.26 2.31
C LEU A 273 -7.43 13.43 1.18
N HIS A 274 -8.49 12.62 1.16
CA HIS A 274 -9.56 12.76 0.17
C HIS A 274 -10.30 14.09 0.32
N TYR A 275 -10.65 14.48 1.55
CA TYR A 275 -11.27 15.77 1.85
C TYR A 275 -10.34 16.96 1.53
N GLY A 276 -9.04 16.82 1.83
CA GLY A 276 -8.04 17.81 1.44
C GLY A 276 -7.94 17.96 -0.09
N GLY A 277 -7.94 16.84 -0.82
CA GLY A 277 -8.01 16.84 -2.28
C GLY A 277 -9.28 17.51 -2.80
N PHE A 278 -10.44 17.20 -2.22
CA PHE A 278 -11.72 17.79 -2.59
C PHE A 278 -11.71 19.32 -2.41
N SER A 279 -11.15 19.78 -1.30
CA SER A 279 -11.00 21.20 -1.02
C SER A 279 -10.10 21.88 -2.05
N LEU A 280 -9.00 21.24 -2.47
CA LEU A 280 -8.11 21.77 -3.51
C LEU A 280 -8.80 21.84 -4.87
N VAL A 281 -9.51 20.78 -5.27
CA VAL A 281 -10.28 20.79 -6.53
C VAL A 281 -11.32 21.91 -6.51
N LEU A 282 -12.07 22.04 -5.42
CA LEU A 282 -13.08 23.09 -5.27
C LEU A 282 -12.46 24.49 -5.39
N ILE A 283 -11.28 24.73 -4.82
CA ILE A 283 -10.57 26.01 -4.96
C ILE A 283 -10.09 26.25 -6.40
N ILE A 284 -9.66 25.21 -7.11
CA ILE A 284 -9.20 25.31 -8.51
C ILE A 284 -10.38 25.53 -9.46
N SER A 285 -11.56 25.02 -9.10
CA SER A 285 -12.79 25.12 -9.90
C SER A 285 -13.61 26.39 -9.66
N ILE A 286 -13.21 27.25 -8.71
CA ILE A 286 -13.77 28.59 -8.47
C ILE A 286 -12.92 29.63 -9.21
#